data_AF-A0A1C3VNV6-F1
#
_entry.id   AF-A0A1C3VNV6-F1
#
_cell.length_a   1.000
_cell.length_b   1.000
_cell.length_c   1.000
_cell.angle_alpha   90.00
_cell.angle_beta   90.00
_cell.angle_gamma   90.00
#
_symmetry.space_group_name_H-M   'P 1'
#
loop_
_entity.id
_entity.type
_entity.pdbx_description
1 polymer ?
#
loop_
_entity_poly.entity_id
_entity_poly.type
_entity_poly.pdbx_seq_one_letter_code
_entity_poly.pdbx_strand_id
1 'polypeptide(L)' 'MLYPPAPLVAPVTRGTRVASFFWLQSMIRDDQARSMIYGLDTAIQALVERLGRDDPETVKLTGIYHNLIRYWAEV' A
#
# COMPACT_ATOMS: atom_id res chain seq x y z
N MET A 1 -21.02 13.91 -22.51
CA MET A 1 -20.96 14.94 -21.45
C MET A 1 -19.58 15.57 -21.49
N LEU A 2 -19.54 16.90 -21.51
CA LEU A 2 -18.37 17.76 -21.66
C LEU A 2 -17.76 18.04 -20.28
N TYR A 3 -16.44 17.93 -20.14
CA TYR A 3 -15.69 18.50 -19.02
C TYR A 3 -14.32 18.96 -19.55
N PRO A 4 -13.94 20.24 -19.44
CA PRO A 4 -12.54 20.58 -19.49
C PRO A 4 -11.96 20.37 -18.08
N PRO A 5 -10.96 19.49 -17.88
CA PRO A 5 -10.26 19.44 -16.61
C PRO A 5 -9.56 20.76 -16.40
N ALA A 6 -9.90 21.45 -15.32
CA ALA A 6 -9.02 22.48 -14.78
C ALA A 6 -7.64 21.84 -14.57
N PRO A 7 -6.54 22.52 -14.94
CA PRO A 7 -5.23 21.95 -14.71
C PRO A 7 -5.03 21.76 -13.20
N LEU A 8 -4.87 20.51 -12.76
CA LEU A 8 -4.51 20.11 -11.38
C LEU A 8 -3.14 20.66 -10.93
N VAL A 9 -2.51 21.50 -11.75
CA VAL A 9 -1.21 22.08 -11.52
C VAL A 9 -1.27 23.56 -11.87
N ALA A 10 -0.99 24.41 -10.89
CA ALA A 10 -0.87 25.85 -11.10
C ALA A 10 0.26 26.17 -12.11
N PRO A 11 0.08 27.20 -12.96
CA PRO A 11 1.07 27.58 -13.97
C PRO A 11 2.40 28.02 -13.34
N VAL A 12 3.52 27.59 -13.94
CA VAL A 12 4.86 28.02 -13.53
C VAL A 12 5.11 29.43 -14.09
N THR A 13 5.19 30.44 -13.22
CA THR A 13 5.34 31.85 -13.62
C THR A 13 6.79 32.29 -13.84
N ARG A 14 7.78 31.51 -13.36
CA ARG A 14 9.22 31.69 -13.61
C ARG A 14 9.99 30.41 -13.25
N GLY A 15 11.04 30.05 -14.00
CA GLY A 15 11.84 28.84 -13.78
C GLY A 15 11.21 27.57 -14.38
N THR A 16 11.68 26.39 -13.96
CA THR A 16 11.21 25.08 -14.48
C THR A 16 10.81 24.15 -13.33
N ARG A 17 9.68 23.44 -13.48
CA ARG A 17 9.24 22.39 -12.56
C ARG A 17 9.44 21.02 -13.20
N VAL A 18 10.51 20.33 -12.83
CA VAL A 18 10.77 18.95 -13.26
C VAL A 18 10.08 18.00 -12.28
N ALA A 19 9.24 17.11 -12.78
CA ALA A 19 8.57 16.09 -11.97
C ALA A 19 8.51 14.77 -12.76
N SER A 20 8.62 13.66 -12.04
CA SER A 20 8.31 12.33 -12.55
C SER A 20 7.00 11.89 -11.92
N PHE A 21 5.99 11.64 -12.74
CA PHE A 21 4.72 11.07 -12.31
C PHE A 21 4.66 9.62 -12.79
N PHE A 22 4.23 8.73 -11.90
CA PHE A 22 4.02 7.34 -12.21
C PHE A 22 2.76 6.86 -11.48
N TRP A 23 2.15 5.83 -12.04
CA TRP A 23 1.03 5.13 -11.43
C TRP A 23 1.52 3.74 -11.08
N LEU A 24 1.29 3.33 -9.83
CA LEU A 24 1.56 1.96 -9.38
C LEU A 24 0.21 1.26 -9.24
N GLN A 25 0.07 0.10 -9.86
CA GLN A 25 -1.06 -0.78 -9.62
C GLN A 25 -0.72 -1.68 -8.43
N SER A 26 -1.53 -1.58 -7.38
CA SER A 26 -1.48 -2.53 -6.25
C SER A 26 -1.85 -3.93 -6.74
N MET A 27 -1.13 -4.94 -6.26
CA MET A 27 -1.49 -6.35 -6.49
C MET A 27 -2.85 -6.73 -5.89
N ILE A 28 -3.28 -5.99 -4.86
CA ILE A 28 -4.62 -6.13 -4.28
C ILE A 28 -5.53 -5.11 -4.94
N ARG A 29 -6.55 -5.60 -5.67
CA ARG A 29 -7.48 -4.77 -6.44
C ARG A 29 -8.53 -4.08 -5.55
N ASP A 30 -8.95 -4.76 -4.49
CA ASP A 30 -9.92 -4.26 -3.51
C ASP A 30 -9.27 -3.31 -2.49
N ASP A 31 -9.84 -2.11 -2.35
CA ASP A 31 -9.30 -1.06 -1.47
C ASP A 31 -9.43 -1.40 0.02
N GLN A 32 -10.50 -2.10 0.42
CA GLN A 32 -10.66 -2.56 1.81
C GLN A 32 -9.67 -3.67 2.13
N ALA A 33 -9.49 -4.63 1.24
CA ALA A 33 -8.50 -5.71 1.40
C ALA A 33 -7.09 -5.14 1.56
N ARG A 34 -6.74 -4.12 0.76
CA ARG A 34 -5.46 -3.40 0.90
C ARG A 34 -5.31 -2.73 2.26
N SER A 35 -6.33 -2.03 2.74
CA SER A 35 -6.30 -1.40 4.07
C SER A 35 -6.17 -2.44 5.20
N MET A 36 -6.83 -3.60 5.08
CA MET A 36 -6.74 -4.68 6.06
C MET A 36 -5.34 -5.31 6.08
N ILE A 37 -4.74 -5.57 4.92
CA ILE A 37 -3.37 -6.09 4.81
C ILE A 37 -2.36 -5.12 5.42
N TYR A 38 -2.51 -3.83 5.15
CA TYR A 38 -1.65 -2.80 5.75
C TYR A 38 -1.76 -2.75 7.28
N GLY A 39 -2.99 -2.81 7.81
CA GLY A 39 -3.22 -2.87 9.25
C GLY A 39 -2.60 -4.12 9.90
N LEU A 40 -2.73 -5.27 9.24
CA LEU A 40 -2.15 -6.52 9.70
C LEU A 40 -0.61 -6.48 9.71
N ASP A 41 0.01 -5.96 8.66
CA ASP A 41 1.47 -5.80 8.59
C ASP A 41 2.00 -4.90 9.72
N THR A 42 1.34 -3.77 9.94
CA THR A 42 1.70 -2.84 11.02
C THR A 42 1.60 -3.51 12.40
N ALA A 43 0.55 -4.32 12.63
CA ALA A 43 0.38 -5.06 13.88
C ALA A 43 1.46 -6.14 14.06
N ILE A 44 1.83 -6.86 12.99
CA ILE A 44 2.90 -7.86 13.02
C ILE A 44 4.23 -7.18 13.35
N GLN A 45 4.55 -6.04 12.74
CA GLN A 45 5.78 -5.29 13.03
C GLN A 45 5.85 -4.85 14.50
N ALA A 46 4.75 -4.35 15.06
CA ALA A 46 4.69 -3.99 16.48
C ALA A 46 4.86 -5.21 17.41
N LEU A 47 4.34 -6.38 17.02
CA LEU A 47 4.56 -7.63 17.77
C LEU A 47 6.00 -8.12 17.67
N VAL A 48 6.60 -8.05 16.48
CA VAL A 48 8.01 -8.35 16.23
C VAL A 48 8.91 -7.50 17.15
N GLU A 49 8.63 -6.20 17.27
CA GLU A 49 9.39 -5.30 18.13
C GLU A 49 9.27 -5.65 19.62
N ARG A 50 8.11 -6.14 20.05
CA ARG A 50 7.82 -6.44 21.45
C ARG A 50 8.23 -7.83 21.91
N LEU A 51 8.01 -8.84 21.07
CA LEU A 51 8.16 -10.26 21.39
C LEU A 51 9.39 -10.88 20.72
N GLY A 52 9.94 -10.21 19.70
CA GLY A 52 11.02 -10.74 18.87
C GLY A 52 10.50 -11.42 17.60
N ARG A 53 11.35 -11.49 16.58
CA ARG A 53 11.01 -12.07 15.27
C ARG A 53 10.73 -13.57 15.32
N ASP A 54 11.36 -14.28 16.24
CA ASP A 54 11.28 -15.75 16.36
C ASP A 54 10.14 -16.20 17.29
N ASP A 55 9.34 -15.26 17.80
CA ASP A 55 8.16 -15.58 18.59
C ASP A 55 7.17 -16.42 17.75
N PRO A 56 6.71 -17.58 18.26
CA PRO A 56 5.86 -18.49 17.49
C PRO A 56 4.56 -17.87 16.96
N GLU A 57 3.94 -16.96 17.71
CA GLU A 57 2.70 -16.31 17.28
C GLU A 57 2.98 -15.26 16.20
N THR A 58 4.11 -14.56 16.31
CA THR A 58 4.56 -13.61 15.29
C THR A 58 4.89 -14.28 13.96
N VAL A 59 5.56 -15.44 14.00
CA VAL A 59 5.84 -16.27 12.82
C VAL A 59 4.53 -16.77 12.19
N LYS A 60 3.58 -17.22 13.01
CA LYS A 60 2.27 -17.69 12.56
C LYS A 60 1.46 -16.58 11.89
N LEU A 61 1.41 -15.39 12.48
CA LEU A 61 0.72 -14.23 11.90
C LEU A 61 1.36 -13.80 10.57
N THR A 62 2.69 -13.84 10.48
CA THR A 62 3.42 -13.60 9.23
C THR A 62 3.03 -14.63 8.15
N GLY A 63 2.85 -15.90 8.52
CA GLY A 63 2.33 -16.94 7.62
C GLY A 63 0.90 -16.64 7.12
N ILE A 64 0.02 -16.19 8.01
CA ILE A 64 -1.37 -15.80 7.67
C ILE A 64 -1.37 -14.59 6.72
N TYR A 65 -0.55 -13.57 7.00
CA TYR A 65 -0.38 -12.40 6.14
C TYR A 65 -0.03 -12.79 4.69
N HIS A 66 0.97 -13.67 4.51
CA HIS A 66 1.35 -14.14 3.18
C HIS A 66 0.27 -14.98 2.48
N ASN A 67 -0.55 -15.71 3.22
CA ASN A 67 -1.69 -16.44 2.66
C ASN A 67 -2.78 -15.46 2.17
N LEU A 68 -3.09 -14.43 2.96
CA LEU A 68 -4.08 -13.42 2.59
C LEU A 68 -3.65 -12.61 1.37
N ILE A 69 -2.36 -12.23 1.27
CA ILE A 69 -1.82 -11.59 0.07
C ILE A 69 -2.01 -12.47 -1.16
N ARG A 70 -1.69 -13.77 -1.07
CA ARG A 70 -1.89 -14.70 -2.20
C ARG A 70 -3.36 -14.87 -2.57
N TYR A 71 -4.26 -14.83 -1.59
CA TYR A 71 -5.70 -14.93 -1.84
C TYR A 71 -6.26 -13.71 -2.56
N TRP A 72 -5.78 -12.51 -2.23
CA TRP A 72 -6.24 -11.25 -2.82
C TRP A 72 -5.40 -10.73 -3.99
N ALA A 73 -4.24 -11.33 -4.24
CA ALA A 73 -3.48 -11.13 -5.46
C ALA A 73 -4.24 -11.81 -6.61
N GLU A 74 -5.10 -11.04 -7.28
CA GLU A 74 -5.60 -11.41 -8.61
C GLU A 74 -4.38 -11.42 -9.56
N VAL A 75 -3.90 -12.62 -9.93
CA VAL A 75 -2.87 -12.80 -10.98
C VAL A 75 -3.50 -12.73 -12.35
#